data_AF-A0A4S8PUW8-F1
#
_entry.id   AF-A0A4S8PUW8-F1
#
_cell.length_a   1.000
_cell.length_b   1.000
_cell.length_c   1.000
_cell.angle_alpha   90.00
_cell.angle_beta   90.00
_cell.angle_gamma   90.00
#
_symmetry.space_group_name_H-M   'P 1'
#
loop_
_entity.id
_entity.type
_entity.pdbx_description
1 polymer ?
#
loop_
_entity_poly.entity_id
_entity_poly.type
_entity_poly.pdbx_seq_one_letter_code
_entity_poly.pdbx_strand_id
1 'polypeptide(L)'
;MLELIQIYWAETLAVMSVVFGTVAAVHAAMTKREVRSALGWVGIIILSPLVGAMIYAVAGINRIRRATLISRRALELDEIWRHLSRYSIGEDEISDRFGRRFGQMLQLGEKVTRHPLSSGNSITMLSTGDETFDAMCEAIEGAERSIILETYIFDRDAVGRRIADCLIAAHQRGVEVRVIVDAVGARYSVPSIIGYLEEGGVPVATFNGQVIMGLRLPYANLRTHRKILVVDGTVGFIGGMNIRAAFTGPDGARDTHFKVSGPVVADILAVAAEDWHFETGEVLLGPVWHVQLDGVVPGTGTAIRAVVSGPDSHIETNHKLLLGAFSVAEKSIRIVSPYFLPDTTFIAALNTAARRGVEVDVIVPSQNNLAIVARAMMGQFDQILREGCRVHLSSGSFDHSKLMVIDGQWCFIGSSNLDSRSLRLNFEIDLEVYDRVLAEQIERRIDQSLANAEELTLQDLKSRSLPNRLIDRLFWLGSPYL
;
A
#
# COMPACT_ATOMS: atom_id res chain seq x y z
N MET A 1 29.38 16.57 -44.56
CA MET A 1 28.45 16.28 -43.43
C MET A 1 28.91 16.97 -42.15
N LEU A 2 30.16 16.76 -41.70
CA LEU A 2 30.69 17.45 -40.50
C LEU A 2 30.78 18.98 -40.64
N GLU A 3 31.15 19.50 -41.81
CA GLU A 3 31.16 20.96 -42.06
C GLU A 3 29.77 21.59 -42.00
N LEU A 4 28.76 20.92 -42.58
CA LEU A 4 27.35 21.37 -42.52
C LEU A 4 26.85 21.42 -41.07
N ILE A 5 27.22 20.43 -40.25
CA ILE A 5 26.90 20.41 -38.82
C ILE A 5 27.63 21.55 -38.10
N GLN A 6 28.90 21.80 -38.41
CA GLN A 6 29.65 22.91 -37.83
C GLN A 6 29.11 24.29 -38.21
N ILE A 7 28.51 24.43 -39.40
CA ILE A 7 27.94 25.70 -39.87
C ILE A 7 26.58 25.94 -39.24
N TYR A 8 25.72 24.91 -39.13
CA TYR A 8 24.32 25.06 -38.73
C TYR A 8 23.97 24.47 -37.36
N TRP A 9 24.95 24.19 -36.50
CA TRP A 9 24.68 23.52 -35.22
C TRP A 9 23.73 24.35 -34.34
N ALA A 10 23.81 25.68 -34.38
CA ALA A 10 22.98 26.56 -33.56
C ALA A 10 21.52 26.56 -34.01
N GLU A 11 21.28 26.67 -35.32
CA GLU A 11 19.95 26.57 -35.93
C GLU A 11 19.36 25.17 -35.73
N THR A 12 20.18 24.14 -35.89
CA THR A 12 19.78 22.75 -35.65
C THR A 12 19.38 22.56 -34.19
N LEU A 13 20.17 23.08 -33.24
CA LEU A 13 19.87 23.02 -31.81
C LEU A 13 18.59 23.81 -31.46
N ALA A 14 18.39 24.98 -32.06
CA ALA A 14 17.19 25.79 -31.88
C ALA A 14 15.94 25.07 -32.39
N VAL A 15 15.99 24.49 -33.60
CA VAL A 15 14.89 23.70 -34.16
C VAL A 15 14.60 22.48 -33.28
N MET A 16 15.62 21.73 -32.88
CA MET A 16 15.43 20.59 -31.96
C MET A 16 14.82 21.02 -30.63
N SER A 17 15.27 22.13 -30.06
CA SER A 17 14.76 22.70 -28.81
C SER A 17 13.27 23.02 -28.93
N VAL A 18 12.86 23.70 -30.01
CA VAL A 18 11.45 24.02 -30.27
C VAL A 18 10.62 22.76 -30.50
N VAL A 19 11.09 21.82 -31.32
CA VAL A 19 10.35 20.60 -31.64
C VAL A 19 10.19 19.71 -30.42
N PHE A 20 11.28 19.34 -29.74
CA PHE A 20 11.22 18.47 -28.56
C PHE A 20 10.48 19.14 -27.40
N GLY A 21 10.73 20.44 -27.17
CA GLY A 21 10.04 21.21 -26.15
C GLY A 21 8.54 21.27 -26.39
N THR A 22 8.12 21.61 -27.61
CA THR A 22 6.69 21.71 -27.97
C THR A 22 6.00 20.36 -27.86
N VAL A 23 6.58 19.30 -28.42
CA VAL A 23 6.00 17.95 -28.35
C VAL A 23 5.89 17.47 -26.90
N ALA A 24 6.94 17.65 -26.09
CA ALA A 24 6.93 17.26 -24.70
C ALA A 24 5.92 18.07 -23.87
N ALA A 25 5.85 19.39 -24.07
CA ALA A 25 4.92 20.26 -23.36
C ALA A 25 3.46 19.96 -23.73
N VAL A 26 3.16 19.77 -25.03
CA VAL A 26 1.83 19.35 -25.49
C VAL A 26 1.48 17.98 -24.91
N HIS A 27 2.40 17.02 -24.95
CA HIS A 27 2.18 15.71 -24.35
C HIS A 27 1.91 15.83 -22.84
N ALA A 28 2.69 16.62 -22.10
CA ALA A 28 2.46 16.88 -20.68
C ALA A 28 1.09 17.51 -20.41
N ALA A 29 0.71 18.55 -21.16
CA ALA A 29 -0.58 19.21 -21.03
C ALA A 29 -1.76 18.28 -21.35
N MET A 30 -1.62 17.38 -22.32
CA MET A 30 -2.68 16.47 -22.78
C MET A 30 -2.82 15.20 -21.94
N THR A 31 -1.76 14.76 -21.25
CA THR A 31 -1.75 13.46 -20.55
C THR A 31 -1.77 13.56 -19.03
N LYS A 32 -1.29 14.67 -18.46
CA LYS A 32 -1.30 14.87 -17.01
C LYS A 32 -2.71 15.23 -16.55
N ARG A 33 -3.27 14.39 -15.66
CA ARG A 33 -4.60 14.57 -15.08
C ARG A 33 -4.66 15.72 -14.08
N GLU A 34 -3.55 16.01 -13.42
CA GLU A 34 -3.48 17.08 -12.43
C GLU A 34 -2.83 18.33 -13.01
N VAL A 35 -3.54 19.46 -12.87
CA VAL A 35 -3.08 20.76 -13.35
C VAL A 35 -1.73 21.14 -12.74
N ARG A 36 -1.50 20.90 -11.44
CA ARG A 36 -0.23 21.22 -10.78
C ARG A 36 0.94 20.44 -11.37
N SER A 37 0.76 19.14 -11.60
CA SER A 37 1.77 18.29 -12.24
C SER A 37 2.01 18.70 -13.69
N ALA A 38 0.94 18.98 -14.45
CA ALA A 38 1.01 19.46 -15.82
C ALA A 38 1.81 20.78 -15.90
N LEU A 39 1.47 21.76 -15.08
CA LEU A 39 2.18 23.05 -15.00
C LEU A 39 3.64 22.89 -14.61
N GLY A 40 3.95 22.02 -13.65
CA GLY A 40 5.34 21.74 -13.26
C GLY A 40 6.16 21.20 -14.42
N TRP A 41 5.64 20.19 -15.13
CA TRP A 41 6.32 19.60 -16.27
C TRP A 41 6.43 20.56 -17.46
N VAL A 42 5.33 21.21 -17.83
CA VAL A 42 5.31 22.22 -18.91
C VAL A 42 6.27 23.37 -18.58
N GLY A 43 6.29 23.85 -17.32
CA GLY A 43 7.20 24.89 -16.87
C GLY A 43 8.66 24.50 -17.00
N ILE A 44 9.05 23.30 -16.52
CA ILE A 44 10.42 22.78 -16.68
C ILE A 44 10.80 22.67 -18.16
N ILE A 45 9.89 22.19 -19.01
CA ILE A 45 10.11 22.05 -20.45
C ILE A 45 10.25 23.44 -21.11
N ILE A 46 9.43 24.43 -20.75
CA ILE A 46 9.55 25.78 -21.33
C ILE A 46 10.87 26.44 -20.92
N LEU A 47 11.27 26.31 -19.65
CA LEU A 47 12.52 26.91 -19.14
C LEU A 47 13.77 26.22 -19.70
N SER A 48 13.69 24.93 -20.00
CA SER A 48 14.78 24.17 -20.61
C SER A 48 14.21 23.13 -21.59
N PRO A 49 13.99 23.48 -22.87
CA PRO A 49 13.26 22.60 -23.79
C PRO A 49 13.91 21.26 -24.05
N LEU A 50 15.24 21.21 -24.17
CA LEU A 50 15.96 19.95 -24.40
C LEU A 50 16.09 19.12 -23.12
N VAL A 51 16.65 19.71 -22.06
CA VAL A 51 16.90 18.99 -20.80
C VAL A 51 15.58 18.66 -20.12
N GLY A 52 14.64 19.61 -20.09
CA GLY A 52 13.30 19.43 -19.55
C GLY A 52 12.49 18.38 -20.30
N ALA A 53 12.52 18.36 -21.65
CA ALA A 53 11.88 17.27 -22.42
C ALA A 53 12.53 15.91 -22.13
N MET A 54 13.85 15.85 -21.98
CA MET A 54 14.56 14.62 -21.63
C MET A 54 14.18 14.13 -20.22
N ILE A 55 14.20 15.00 -19.21
CA ILE A 55 13.76 14.66 -17.84
C ILE A 55 12.29 14.23 -17.85
N TYR A 56 11.41 14.93 -18.58
CA TYR A 56 10.01 14.55 -18.73
C TYR A 56 9.84 13.18 -19.40
N ALA A 57 10.61 12.89 -20.44
CA ALA A 57 10.55 11.60 -21.12
C ALA A 57 10.93 10.43 -20.21
N VAL A 58 11.86 10.66 -19.28
CA VAL A 58 12.36 9.67 -18.32
C VAL A 58 11.45 9.53 -17.09
N ALA A 59 11.04 10.64 -16.47
CA ALA A 59 10.35 10.65 -15.17
C ALA A 59 8.89 11.12 -15.23
N GLY A 60 8.51 11.86 -16.27
CA GLY A 60 7.18 12.45 -16.39
C GLY A 60 6.15 11.57 -17.12
N ILE A 61 6.56 10.68 -18.01
CA ILE A 61 5.63 9.80 -18.73
C ILE A 61 5.38 8.53 -17.90
N ASN A 62 4.14 8.29 -17.47
CA ASN A 62 3.77 6.99 -16.89
C ASN A 62 3.68 5.95 -18.01
N ARG A 63 4.61 4.99 -18.02
CA ARG A 63 4.71 3.90 -19.01
C ARG A 63 4.26 2.55 -18.44
N ILE A 64 3.76 2.52 -17.21
CA ILE A 64 3.37 1.29 -16.54
C ILE A 64 2.05 0.81 -17.13
N ARG A 65 2.14 -0.18 -18.01
CA ARG A 65 1.02 -1.00 -18.44
C ARG A 65 1.37 -2.44 -18.11
N ARG A 66 1.01 -2.88 -16.92
CA ARG A 66 1.00 -4.31 -16.63
C ARG A 66 -0.15 -4.88 -17.44
N ALA A 67 0.18 -5.75 -18.40
CA ALA A 67 -0.82 -6.57 -19.05
C ALA A 67 -1.38 -7.47 -17.95
N THR A 68 -2.60 -7.21 -17.50
CA THR A 68 -3.26 -8.04 -16.51
C THR A 68 -3.26 -9.45 -17.10
N LEU A 69 -2.59 -10.38 -16.43
CA LEU A 69 -2.39 -11.78 -16.87
C LEU A 69 -3.69 -12.54 -17.17
N ILE A 70 -4.84 -11.92 -16.90
CA ILE A 70 -6.20 -12.35 -17.19
C ILE A 70 -6.33 -12.91 -18.63
N SER A 71 -5.55 -12.43 -19.61
CA SER A 71 -5.72 -12.87 -21.01
C SER A 71 -5.30 -14.31 -21.33
N ARG A 72 -4.42 -14.97 -20.56
CA ARG A 72 -4.09 -16.41 -20.75
C ARG A 72 -4.77 -17.32 -19.74
N ARG A 73 -5.16 -16.76 -18.60
CA ARG A 73 -5.78 -17.43 -17.45
C ARG A 73 -7.31 -17.54 -17.56
N ALA A 74 -7.94 -16.90 -18.56
CA ALA A 74 -9.39 -16.76 -18.69
C ALA A 74 -10.20 -18.07 -18.72
N LEU A 75 -9.60 -19.23 -18.99
CA LEU A 75 -10.32 -20.52 -18.98
C LEU A 75 -10.27 -21.23 -17.62
N GLU A 76 -9.11 -21.32 -16.96
CA GLU A 76 -8.97 -21.91 -15.61
C GLU A 76 -9.49 -20.97 -14.51
N LEU A 77 -9.30 -19.66 -14.69
CA LEU A 77 -9.87 -18.67 -13.79
C LEU A 77 -11.40 -18.67 -13.85
N ASP A 78 -12.03 -19.01 -14.98
CA ASP A 78 -13.50 -18.95 -15.07
C ASP A 78 -14.17 -19.95 -14.12
N GLU A 79 -13.60 -21.13 -13.95
CA GLU A 79 -14.10 -22.13 -13.00
C GLU A 79 -13.84 -21.72 -11.54
N ILE A 80 -12.63 -21.22 -11.26
CA ILE A 80 -12.26 -20.70 -9.93
C ILE A 80 -13.11 -19.48 -9.56
N TRP A 81 -13.30 -18.52 -10.47
CA TRP A 81 -14.15 -17.35 -10.24
C TRP A 81 -15.61 -17.73 -10.09
N ARG A 82 -16.10 -18.73 -10.83
CA ARG A 82 -17.47 -19.26 -10.66
C ARG A 82 -17.64 -19.99 -9.33
N HIS A 83 -16.57 -20.57 -8.79
CA HIS A 83 -16.57 -21.15 -7.46
C HIS A 83 -16.53 -20.04 -6.38
N LEU A 84 -15.65 -19.06 -6.52
CA LEU A 84 -15.51 -17.92 -5.62
C LEU A 84 -16.74 -17.01 -5.61
N SER A 85 -17.44 -16.87 -6.74
CA SER A 85 -18.65 -16.04 -6.83
C SER A 85 -19.80 -16.55 -5.95
N ARG A 86 -19.77 -17.82 -5.55
CA ARG A 86 -20.73 -18.36 -4.56
C ARG A 86 -20.58 -17.71 -3.19
N TYR A 87 -19.41 -17.18 -2.88
CA TYR A 87 -19.11 -16.51 -1.63
C TYR A 87 -19.39 -15.01 -1.71
N SER A 88 -19.74 -14.46 -2.88
CA SER A 88 -20.06 -13.03 -3.01
C SER A 88 -21.27 -12.66 -2.15
N ILE A 89 -21.15 -11.56 -1.41
CA ILE A 89 -22.22 -11.04 -0.56
C ILE A 89 -22.95 -9.90 -1.27
N GLY A 90 -24.28 -9.88 -1.14
CA GLY A 90 -25.14 -8.88 -1.78
C GLY A 90 -25.32 -7.61 -0.97
N GLU A 91 -25.80 -6.55 -1.64
CA GLU A 91 -26.11 -5.26 -1.03
C GLU A 91 -27.16 -5.37 0.08
N ASP A 92 -28.20 -6.17 -0.13
CA ASP A 92 -29.28 -6.36 0.84
C ASP A 92 -28.75 -6.94 2.16
N GLU A 93 -27.87 -7.96 2.08
CA GLU A 93 -27.29 -8.58 3.27
C GLU A 93 -26.37 -7.62 4.04
N ILE A 94 -25.52 -6.86 3.34
CA ILE A 94 -24.68 -5.83 3.97
C ILE A 94 -25.56 -4.72 4.58
N SER A 95 -26.62 -4.31 3.87
CA SER A 95 -27.55 -3.29 4.35
C SER A 95 -28.29 -3.73 5.61
N ASP A 96 -28.70 -4.99 5.70
CA ASP A 96 -29.40 -5.54 6.85
C ASP A 96 -28.44 -5.67 8.06
N ARG A 97 -27.19 -6.07 7.83
CA ARG A 97 -26.21 -6.31 8.90
C ARG A 97 -25.54 -5.02 9.42
N PHE A 98 -25.22 -4.08 8.53
CA PHE A 98 -24.40 -2.90 8.86
C PHE A 98 -25.14 -1.58 8.60
N GLY A 99 -26.23 -1.59 7.84
CA GLY A 99 -27.03 -0.43 7.50
C GLY A 99 -26.93 -0.05 6.03
N ARG A 100 -27.99 0.55 5.48
CA ARG A 100 -28.14 0.87 4.05
C ARG A 100 -26.95 1.60 3.42
N ARG A 101 -26.31 2.51 4.16
CA ARG A 101 -25.15 3.27 3.69
C ARG A 101 -23.93 2.40 3.40
N PHE A 102 -23.77 1.29 4.12
CA PHE A 102 -22.73 0.31 3.87
C PHE A 102 -23.08 -0.61 2.70
N GLY A 103 -24.37 -0.84 2.41
CA GLY A 103 -24.78 -1.44 1.14
C GLY A 103 -24.39 -0.60 -0.08
N GLN A 104 -24.52 0.72 0.02
CA GLN A 104 -24.02 1.65 -1.03
C GLN A 104 -22.49 1.62 -1.13
N MET A 105 -21.81 1.48 0.01
CA MET A 105 -20.36 1.34 0.06
C MET A 105 -19.87 0.06 -0.63
N LEU A 106 -20.59 -1.06 -0.46
CA LEU A 106 -20.35 -2.31 -1.20
C LEU A 106 -20.35 -2.05 -2.72
N GLN A 107 -21.40 -1.41 -3.25
CA GLN A 107 -21.52 -1.12 -4.68
C GLN A 107 -20.36 -0.26 -5.21
N LEU A 108 -19.96 0.76 -4.44
CA LEU A 108 -18.81 1.59 -4.80
C LEU A 108 -17.55 0.74 -4.86
N GLY A 109 -17.30 -0.03 -3.81
CA GLY A 109 -16.09 -0.83 -3.72
C GLY A 109 -16.01 -1.90 -4.80
N GLU A 110 -17.12 -2.55 -5.19
CA GLU A 110 -17.13 -3.50 -6.32
C GLU A 110 -16.74 -2.84 -7.65
N LYS A 111 -17.24 -1.62 -7.91
CA LYS A 111 -16.92 -0.89 -9.14
C LYS A 111 -15.47 -0.39 -9.17
N VAL A 112 -14.98 0.06 -8.03
CA VAL A 112 -13.63 0.66 -7.92
C VAL A 112 -12.56 -0.43 -7.90
N THR A 113 -12.77 -1.51 -7.14
CA THR A 113 -11.82 -2.63 -7.04
C THR A 113 -11.93 -3.62 -8.19
N ARG A 114 -13.10 -3.70 -8.85
CA ARG A 114 -13.47 -4.72 -9.84
C ARG A 114 -13.47 -6.14 -9.26
N HIS A 115 -13.62 -6.27 -7.95
CA HIS A 115 -13.67 -7.54 -7.23
C HIS A 115 -14.89 -7.56 -6.29
N PRO A 116 -15.61 -8.68 -6.17
CA PRO A 116 -16.75 -8.79 -5.25
C PRO A 116 -16.29 -8.78 -3.80
N LEU A 117 -17.15 -8.35 -2.88
CA LEU A 117 -16.94 -8.59 -1.46
C LEU A 117 -17.28 -10.06 -1.17
N SER A 118 -16.40 -10.77 -0.46
CA SER A 118 -16.59 -12.20 -0.18
C SER A 118 -16.96 -12.44 1.28
N SER A 119 -17.87 -13.38 1.50
CA SER A 119 -18.22 -13.96 2.80
C SER A 119 -17.44 -15.26 3.03
N GLY A 120 -17.63 -15.90 4.17
CA GLY A 120 -16.95 -17.15 4.55
C GLY A 120 -15.51 -16.94 5.01
N ASN A 121 -15.06 -15.69 5.19
CA ASN A 121 -13.71 -15.42 5.64
C ASN A 121 -13.62 -15.47 7.17
N SER A 122 -12.41 -15.71 7.66
CA SER A 122 -12.03 -15.43 9.03
C SER A 122 -10.83 -14.48 9.05
N ILE A 123 -10.74 -13.66 10.09
CA ILE A 123 -9.66 -12.71 10.28
C ILE A 123 -9.25 -12.69 11.75
N THR A 124 -7.94 -12.73 11.99
CA THR A 124 -7.33 -12.61 13.31
C THR A 124 -6.31 -11.48 13.29
N MET A 125 -6.48 -10.52 14.19
CA MET A 125 -5.53 -9.42 14.38
C MET A 125 -4.33 -9.90 15.22
N LEU A 126 -3.12 -9.68 14.69
CA LEU A 126 -1.84 -9.95 15.34
C LEU A 126 -1.24 -8.60 15.75
N SER A 127 -1.08 -8.39 17.06
CA SER A 127 -0.86 -7.05 17.62
C SER A 127 0.60 -6.70 17.83
N THR A 128 1.49 -7.69 17.74
CA THR A 128 2.93 -7.56 17.99
C THR A 128 3.74 -8.30 16.94
N GLY A 129 5.03 -7.94 16.82
CA GLY A 129 5.95 -8.64 15.93
C GLY A 129 6.14 -10.10 16.33
N ASP A 130 6.29 -10.36 17.63
CA ASP A 130 6.47 -11.73 18.14
C ASP A 130 5.27 -12.62 17.76
N GLU A 131 4.03 -12.17 18.03
CA GLU A 131 2.81 -12.88 17.61
C GLU A 131 2.75 -13.11 16.10
N THR A 132 3.15 -12.11 15.31
CA THR A 132 3.10 -12.17 13.85
C THR A 132 4.09 -13.17 13.30
N PHE A 133 5.36 -13.06 13.70
CA PHE A 133 6.43 -13.92 13.19
C PHE A 133 6.27 -15.36 13.68
N ASP A 134 5.75 -15.57 14.90
CA ASP A 134 5.40 -16.91 15.40
C ASP A 134 4.31 -17.56 14.55
N ALA A 135 3.20 -16.85 14.30
CA ALA A 135 2.11 -17.36 13.48
C ALA A 135 2.53 -17.62 12.02
N MET A 136 3.41 -16.78 11.46
CA MET A 136 3.99 -16.99 10.13
C MET A 136 4.87 -18.25 10.09
N CYS A 137 5.76 -18.44 11.08
CA CYS A 137 6.61 -19.64 11.15
C CYS A 137 5.76 -20.90 11.30
N GLU A 138 4.76 -20.90 12.19
CA GLU A 138 3.85 -22.03 12.39
C GLU A 138 3.14 -22.41 11.07
N ALA A 139 2.66 -21.42 10.32
CA ALA A 139 2.05 -21.66 9.02
C ALA A 139 3.05 -22.25 8.00
N ILE A 140 4.28 -21.72 7.92
CA ILE A 140 5.33 -22.19 7.01
C ILE A 140 5.80 -23.61 7.38
N GLU A 141 5.92 -23.91 8.66
CA GLU A 141 6.29 -25.24 9.18
C GLU A 141 5.21 -26.27 8.85
N GLY A 142 3.94 -25.89 8.95
CA GLY A 142 2.80 -26.74 8.59
C GLY A 142 2.48 -26.82 7.09
N ALA A 143 3.22 -26.10 6.24
CA ALA A 143 2.94 -26.06 4.80
C ALA A 143 3.21 -27.41 4.11
N GLU A 144 2.30 -27.80 3.22
CA GLU A 144 2.35 -29.08 2.49
C GLU A 144 2.47 -28.93 0.98
N ARG A 145 2.11 -27.78 0.40
CA ARG A 145 2.01 -27.59 -1.06
C ARG A 145 2.80 -26.42 -1.58
N SER A 146 2.50 -25.21 -1.10
CA SER A 146 3.04 -24.00 -1.68
C SER A 146 3.13 -22.85 -0.69
N ILE A 147 4.15 -22.02 -0.83
CA ILE A 147 4.32 -20.78 -0.08
C ILE A 147 4.70 -19.68 -1.07
N ILE A 148 4.01 -18.55 -1.01
CA ILE A 148 4.48 -17.31 -1.63
C ILE A 148 4.57 -16.21 -0.58
N LEU A 149 5.75 -15.59 -0.50
CA LEU A 149 6.04 -14.46 0.37
C LEU A 149 6.42 -13.26 -0.50
N GLU A 150 5.79 -12.12 -0.26
CA GLU A 150 6.19 -10.83 -0.81
C GLU A 150 6.33 -9.83 0.33
N THR A 151 7.45 -9.12 0.40
CA THR A 151 7.64 -8.07 1.41
C THR A 151 8.52 -6.93 0.91
N TYR A 152 8.30 -5.74 1.46
CA TYR A 152 9.20 -4.60 1.23
C TYR A 152 10.57 -4.87 1.86
N ILE A 153 10.63 -5.00 3.18
CA ILE A 153 11.88 -5.27 3.90
C ILE A 153 11.87 -6.69 4.49
N PHE A 154 12.99 -7.37 4.29
CA PHE A 154 13.33 -8.65 4.90
C PHE A 154 14.79 -8.58 5.36
N ASP A 155 15.00 -8.27 6.64
CA ASP A 155 16.35 -8.09 7.19
C ASP A 155 16.99 -9.43 7.55
N ARG A 156 18.30 -9.59 7.33
CA ARG A 156 19.06 -10.77 7.77
C ARG A 156 19.48 -10.66 9.23
N ASP A 157 18.52 -10.37 10.11
CA ASP A 157 18.69 -10.38 11.57
C ASP A 157 18.20 -11.70 12.19
N ALA A 158 18.03 -11.76 13.50
CA ALA A 158 17.60 -12.98 14.19
C ALA A 158 16.20 -13.44 13.76
N VAL A 159 15.26 -12.51 13.60
CA VAL A 159 13.89 -12.80 13.16
C VAL A 159 13.88 -13.20 11.70
N GLY A 160 14.57 -12.45 10.86
CA GLY A 160 14.56 -12.75 9.45
C GLY A 160 15.28 -14.05 9.11
N ARG A 161 16.39 -14.38 9.78
CA ARG A 161 17.01 -15.71 9.65
C ARG A 161 16.05 -16.82 10.05
N ARG A 162 15.34 -16.67 11.18
CA ARG A 162 14.36 -17.66 11.62
C ARG A 162 13.28 -17.92 10.57
N ILE A 163 12.68 -16.86 9.99
CA ILE A 163 11.67 -17.04 8.93
C ILE A 163 12.29 -17.66 7.67
N ALA A 164 13.49 -17.22 7.28
CA ALA A 164 14.21 -17.79 6.14
C ALA A 164 14.54 -19.28 6.35
N ASP A 165 14.95 -19.69 7.55
CA ASP A 165 15.22 -21.08 7.90
C ASP A 165 13.93 -21.92 7.78
N CYS A 166 12.78 -21.39 8.20
CA CYS A 166 11.48 -22.05 8.02
C CYS A 166 11.15 -22.24 6.53
N LEU A 167 11.37 -21.21 5.70
CA LEU A 167 11.14 -21.27 4.25
C LEU A 167 12.07 -22.27 3.56
N ILE A 168 13.37 -22.25 3.91
CA ILE A 168 14.37 -23.19 3.40
C ILE A 168 14.00 -24.62 3.80
N ALA A 169 13.62 -24.84 5.07
CA ALA A 169 13.16 -26.15 5.53
C ALA A 169 11.91 -26.61 4.78
N ALA A 170 10.93 -25.74 4.53
CA ALA A 170 9.74 -26.06 3.73
C ALA A 170 10.11 -26.45 2.30
N HIS A 171 10.99 -25.68 1.66
CA HIS A 171 11.49 -25.99 0.33
C HIS A 171 12.19 -27.36 0.27
N GLN A 172 13.02 -27.68 1.27
CA GLN A 172 13.69 -28.97 1.38
C GLN A 172 12.73 -30.15 1.60
N ARG A 173 11.56 -29.91 2.21
CA ARG A 173 10.47 -30.90 2.31
C ARG A 173 9.73 -31.13 0.98
N GLY A 174 9.99 -30.33 -0.05
CA GLY A 174 9.34 -30.41 -1.35
C GLY A 174 8.17 -29.44 -1.53
N VAL A 175 7.96 -28.50 -0.61
CA VAL A 175 6.96 -27.42 -0.76
C VAL A 175 7.45 -26.44 -1.83
N GLU A 176 6.56 -26.01 -2.72
CA GLU A 176 6.87 -24.98 -3.71
C GLU A 176 6.97 -23.60 -3.02
N VAL A 177 8.17 -23.07 -2.87
CA VAL A 177 8.38 -21.77 -2.20
C VAL A 177 8.79 -20.70 -3.20
N ARG A 178 8.18 -19.51 -3.12
CA ARG A 178 8.52 -18.32 -3.91
C ARG A 178 8.64 -17.11 -3.00
N VAL A 179 9.74 -16.37 -3.10
CA VAL A 179 9.98 -15.18 -2.27
C VAL A 179 10.28 -13.96 -3.11
N ILE A 180 9.56 -12.87 -2.87
CA ILE A 180 9.76 -11.56 -3.48
C ILE A 180 10.19 -10.58 -2.38
N VAL A 181 11.33 -9.90 -2.60
CA VAL A 181 11.78 -8.80 -1.75
C VAL A 181 11.98 -7.55 -2.60
N ASP A 182 11.54 -6.38 -2.11
CA ASP A 182 11.76 -5.12 -2.84
C ASP A 182 13.25 -4.78 -2.98
N ALA A 183 13.66 -4.29 -4.15
CA ALA A 183 15.07 -3.97 -4.44
C ALA A 183 15.69 -2.90 -3.54
N VAL A 184 14.90 -1.95 -3.03
CA VAL A 184 15.38 -0.95 -2.05
C VAL A 184 15.32 -1.53 -0.66
N GLY A 185 14.23 -2.22 -0.34
CA GLY A 185 14.08 -2.91 0.93
C GLY A 185 15.20 -3.91 1.25
N ALA A 186 15.63 -4.69 0.25
CA ALA A 186 16.72 -5.66 0.36
C ALA A 186 18.10 -5.04 0.69
N ARG A 187 18.27 -3.72 0.50
CA ARG A 187 19.51 -2.98 0.78
C ARG A 187 19.62 -2.48 2.21
N TYR A 188 18.55 -2.57 3.00
CA TYR A 188 18.60 -2.20 4.42
C TYR A 188 19.41 -3.19 5.26
N SER A 189 19.63 -4.41 4.75
CA SER A 189 20.43 -5.43 5.42
C SER A 189 21.68 -5.77 4.61
N VAL A 190 22.84 -5.75 5.27
CA VAL A 190 24.14 -6.15 4.69
C VAL A 190 24.80 -7.15 5.64
N PRO A 191 25.04 -8.41 5.23
CA PRO A 191 24.65 -9.00 3.95
C PRO A 191 23.12 -9.14 3.81
N SER A 192 22.62 -9.06 2.58
CA SER A 192 21.18 -9.20 2.30
C SER A 192 20.67 -10.60 2.63
N ILE A 193 19.37 -10.72 2.94
CA ILE A 193 18.71 -12.02 3.14
C ILE A 193 18.58 -12.82 1.84
N ILE A 194 18.56 -12.13 0.69
CA ILE A 194 18.34 -12.76 -0.63
C ILE A 194 19.36 -13.88 -0.86
N GLY A 195 20.65 -13.58 -0.68
CA GLY A 195 21.71 -14.57 -0.85
C GLY A 195 21.59 -15.75 0.13
N TYR A 196 21.06 -15.54 1.33
CA TYR A 196 20.85 -16.61 2.30
C TYR A 196 19.75 -17.59 1.87
N LEU A 197 18.67 -17.07 1.29
CA LEU A 197 17.59 -17.89 0.73
C LEU A 197 18.03 -18.63 -0.54
N GLU A 198 18.78 -17.96 -1.41
CA GLU A 198 19.36 -18.56 -2.63
C GLU A 198 20.35 -19.69 -2.30
N GLU A 199 21.23 -19.49 -1.31
CA GLU A 199 22.13 -20.53 -0.78
C GLU A 199 21.35 -21.75 -0.24
N GLY A 200 20.17 -21.52 0.32
CA GLY A 200 19.24 -22.57 0.76
C GLY A 200 18.41 -23.21 -0.36
N GLY A 201 18.59 -22.79 -1.62
CA GLY A 201 17.89 -23.31 -2.79
C GLY A 201 16.51 -22.68 -3.06
N VAL A 202 16.05 -21.75 -2.22
CA VAL A 202 14.73 -21.12 -2.38
C VAL A 202 14.73 -20.18 -3.59
N PRO A 203 13.78 -20.30 -4.53
CA PRO A 203 13.61 -19.32 -5.60
C PRO A 203 13.23 -17.94 -5.06
N VAL A 204 14.09 -16.95 -5.31
CA VAL A 204 13.88 -15.55 -4.89
C VAL A 204 13.86 -14.61 -6.11
N ALA A 205 12.99 -13.61 -6.07
CA ALA A 205 12.96 -12.51 -7.01
C ALA A 205 13.14 -11.17 -6.29
N THR A 206 13.81 -10.22 -6.95
CA THR A 206 13.94 -8.85 -6.45
C THR A 206 12.98 -7.93 -7.19
N PHE A 207 11.96 -7.40 -6.50
CA PHE A 207 10.96 -6.53 -7.13
C PHE A 207 11.58 -5.22 -7.62
N ASN A 208 11.37 -4.91 -8.90
CA ASN A 208 12.04 -3.83 -9.62
C ASN A 208 13.57 -3.83 -9.45
N GLY A 209 14.23 -5.00 -9.35
CA GLY A 209 15.69 -5.10 -9.14
C GLY A 209 16.56 -4.54 -10.27
N GLN A 210 16.08 -4.55 -11.50
CA GLN A 210 16.83 -4.18 -12.72
C GLN A 210 16.91 -2.65 -12.97
N VAL A 211 16.88 -1.81 -11.92
CA VAL A 211 16.82 -0.34 -12.03
C VAL A 211 18.00 0.27 -12.81
N ILE A 212 19.17 -0.37 -12.81
CA ILE A 212 20.42 0.19 -13.34
C ILE A 212 20.61 -0.11 -14.85
N MET A 213 19.88 -1.05 -15.45
CA MET A 213 19.92 -1.28 -16.89
C MET A 213 18.92 -0.37 -17.62
N GLY A 214 19.45 0.74 -18.16
CA GLY A 214 19.04 1.64 -19.26
C GLY A 214 17.59 1.81 -19.75
N LEU A 215 16.69 0.84 -19.58
CA LEU A 215 15.30 0.84 -20.06
C LEU A 215 14.26 0.83 -18.93
N ARG A 216 14.67 0.65 -17.66
CA ARG A 216 13.77 0.59 -16.50
C ARG A 216 13.85 1.80 -15.54
N LEU A 217 14.56 2.87 -15.91
CA LEU A 217 14.65 4.11 -15.11
C LEU A 217 13.28 4.70 -14.68
N PRO A 218 12.21 4.67 -15.52
CA PRO A 218 10.88 5.12 -15.10
C PRO A 218 10.27 4.30 -13.95
N TYR A 219 10.73 3.06 -13.74
CA TYR A 219 10.29 2.17 -12.65
C TYR A 219 11.11 2.35 -11.36
N ALA A 220 12.17 3.17 -11.38
CA ALA A 220 13.09 3.35 -10.25
C ALA A 220 12.40 3.87 -8.97
N ASN A 221 11.30 4.60 -9.11
CA ASN A 221 10.56 5.15 -7.98
C ASN A 221 9.42 4.26 -7.50
N LEU A 222 9.11 3.17 -8.22
CA LEU A 222 8.02 2.27 -7.88
C LEU A 222 8.55 1.14 -7.00
N ARG A 223 7.84 0.88 -5.92
CA ARG A 223 8.23 -0.10 -4.91
C ARG A 223 7.05 -0.97 -4.57
N THR A 224 7.29 -2.25 -4.34
CA THR A 224 6.29 -3.04 -3.65
C THR A 224 6.39 -2.70 -2.18
N HIS A 225 5.28 -2.21 -1.64
CA HIS A 225 5.12 -1.96 -0.23
C HIS A 225 4.10 -2.94 0.38
N ARG A 226 3.76 -4.00 -0.37
CA ARG A 226 2.95 -5.13 0.10
C ARG A 226 3.74 -5.97 1.09
N LYS A 227 3.05 -6.56 2.05
CA LYS A 227 3.57 -7.60 2.96
C LYS A 227 2.56 -8.73 2.95
N ILE A 228 2.81 -9.73 2.13
CA ILE A 228 1.92 -10.85 1.85
C ILE A 228 2.66 -12.14 2.17
N LEU A 229 2.04 -13.04 2.91
CA LEU A 229 2.42 -14.45 2.94
C LEU A 229 1.16 -15.27 2.65
N VAL A 230 1.19 -16.12 1.64
CA VAL A 230 0.14 -17.12 1.42
C VAL A 230 0.75 -18.51 1.56
N VAL A 231 0.12 -19.34 2.38
CA VAL A 231 0.51 -20.73 2.58
C VAL A 231 -0.63 -21.63 2.11
N ASP A 232 -0.29 -22.57 1.24
CA ASP A 232 -1.13 -23.63 0.68
C ASP A 232 -2.46 -23.17 0.06
N GLY A 233 -2.60 -21.88 -0.26
CA GLY A 233 -3.87 -21.32 -0.68
C GLY A 233 -4.98 -21.43 0.39
N THR A 234 -4.63 -21.65 1.66
CA THR A 234 -5.57 -21.82 2.78
C THR A 234 -5.54 -20.64 3.74
N VAL A 235 -4.34 -20.09 3.98
CA VAL A 235 -4.09 -18.99 4.91
C VAL A 235 -3.28 -17.90 4.25
N GLY A 236 -3.67 -16.66 4.50
CA GLY A 236 -2.97 -15.45 4.10
C GLY A 236 -2.55 -14.63 5.31
N PHE A 237 -1.44 -13.91 5.18
CA PHE A 237 -1.02 -12.87 6.11
C PHE A 237 -0.84 -11.56 5.36
N ILE A 238 -1.34 -10.47 5.93
CA ILE A 238 -1.30 -9.13 5.37
C ILE A 238 -1.26 -8.06 6.46
N GLY A 239 -0.59 -6.93 6.23
CA GLY A 239 -0.57 -5.81 7.17
C GLY A 239 0.59 -4.84 6.94
N GLY A 240 0.97 -4.10 7.98
CA GLY A 240 2.00 -3.05 7.90
C GLY A 240 3.43 -3.52 8.16
N MET A 241 3.58 -4.69 8.76
CA MET A 241 4.83 -5.14 9.37
C MET A 241 5.86 -5.67 8.36
N ASN A 242 7.07 -5.14 8.43
CA ASN A 242 8.22 -5.71 7.70
C ASN A 242 8.89 -6.82 8.53
N ILE A 243 9.62 -7.73 7.88
CA ILE A 243 10.35 -8.80 8.57
C ILE A 243 11.67 -8.25 9.10
N ARG A 244 11.68 -7.90 10.39
CA ARG A 244 12.84 -7.38 11.12
C ARG A 244 12.65 -7.46 12.64
N ALA A 245 13.76 -7.63 13.35
CA ALA A 245 13.85 -7.67 14.81
C ALA A 245 13.41 -6.35 15.47
N ALA A 246 13.37 -5.24 14.73
CA ALA A 246 12.91 -3.95 15.27
C ALA A 246 11.44 -3.96 15.72
N PHE A 247 10.62 -4.96 15.33
CA PHE A 247 9.25 -5.14 15.79
C PHE A 247 9.10 -6.11 16.97
N THR A 248 10.21 -6.66 17.49
CA THR A 248 10.21 -7.67 18.55
C THR A 248 10.61 -7.09 19.89
N GLY A 249 10.12 -7.71 20.97
CA GLY A 249 10.42 -7.30 22.34
C GLY A 249 9.64 -6.07 22.83
N PRO A 250 9.81 -5.70 24.11
CA PRO A 250 8.99 -4.69 24.78
C PRO A 250 9.19 -3.27 24.23
N ASP A 251 10.42 -2.94 23.82
CA ASP A 251 10.81 -1.63 23.29
C ASP A 251 10.76 -1.56 21.75
N GLY A 252 10.36 -2.66 21.10
CA GLY A 252 10.23 -2.73 19.65
C GLY A 252 9.19 -1.75 19.11
N ALA A 253 9.35 -1.35 17.86
CA ALA A 253 8.29 -0.69 17.11
C ALA A 253 7.02 -1.55 17.13
N ARG A 254 5.87 -0.89 17.16
CA ARG A 254 4.57 -1.54 17.13
C ARG A 254 4.07 -1.52 15.70
N ASP A 255 3.36 -2.57 15.29
CA ASP A 255 2.64 -2.63 14.03
C ASP A 255 1.50 -3.64 14.21
N THR A 256 0.59 -3.71 13.25
CA THR A 256 -0.52 -4.65 13.24
C THR A 256 -0.48 -5.46 11.95
N HIS A 257 -0.62 -6.77 12.09
CA HIS A 257 -0.70 -7.72 10.99
C HIS A 257 -1.95 -8.57 11.14
N PHE A 258 -2.37 -9.24 10.07
CA PHE A 258 -3.63 -9.97 10.04
C PHE A 258 -3.43 -11.33 9.42
N LYS A 259 -3.85 -12.38 10.13
CA LYS A 259 -3.99 -13.73 9.60
C LYS A 259 -5.42 -13.89 9.10
N VAL A 260 -5.57 -14.28 7.83
CA VAL A 260 -6.87 -14.47 7.19
C VAL A 260 -6.99 -15.85 6.57
N SER A 261 -8.20 -16.37 6.51
CA SER A 261 -8.53 -17.59 5.76
C SER A 261 -9.89 -17.45 5.09
N GLY A 262 -10.14 -18.32 4.11
CA GLY A 262 -11.35 -18.28 3.28
C GLY A 262 -11.12 -17.63 1.92
N PRO A 263 -12.19 -17.26 1.20
CA PRO A 263 -12.13 -16.81 -0.19
C PRO A 263 -11.19 -15.62 -0.45
N VAL A 264 -10.99 -14.72 0.52
CA VAL A 264 -10.06 -13.58 0.40
C VAL A 264 -8.62 -14.01 0.11
N VAL A 265 -8.22 -15.22 0.49
CA VAL A 265 -6.88 -15.76 0.18
C VAL A 265 -6.66 -15.85 -1.32
N ALA A 266 -7.73 -16.04 -2.11
CA ALA A 266 -7.65 -16.01 -3.57
C ALA A 266 -7.21 -14.65 -4.11
N ASP A 267 -7.78 -13.56 -3.59
CA ASP A 267 -7.42 -12.20 -4.00
C ASP A 267 -5.96 -11.91 -3.65
N ILE A 268 -5.53 -12.25 -2.43
CA ILE A 268 -4.17 -12.03 -1.93
C ILE A 268 -3.15 -12.84 -2.75
N LEU A 269 -3.45 -14.12 -3.01
CA LEU A 269 -2.61 -14.98 -3.84
C LEU A 269 -2.51 -14.48 -5.27
N ALA A 270 -3.61 -14.00 -5.85
CA ALA A 270 -3.62 -13.48 -7.22
C ALA A 270 -2.66 -12.29 -7.37
N VAL A 271 -2.63 -11.38 -6.38
CA VAL A 271 -1.71 -10.23 -6.35
C VAL A 271 -0.26 -10.70 -6.30
N ALA A 272 0.10 -11.53 -5.32
CA ALA A 272 1.48 -11.99 -5.15
C ALA A 272 1.95 -12.82 -6.38
N ALA A 273 1.07 -13.64 -6.96
CA ALA A 273 1.37 -14.41 -8.16
C ALA A 273 1.54 -13.53 -9.41
N GLU A 274 0.81 -12.41 -9.53
CA GLU A 274 1.00 -11.43 -10.59
C GLU A 274 2.34 -10.71 -10.45
N ASP A 275 2.72 -10.33 -9.23
CA ASP A 275 4.03 -9.72 -8.96
C ASP A 275 5.18 -10.69 -9.23
N TRP A 276 5.03 -11.96 -8.85
CA TRP A 276 5.99 -13.02 -9.18
C TRP A 276 6.18 -13.14 -10.70
N HIS A 277 5.07 -13.20 -11.44
CA HIS A 277 5.12 -13.28 -12.90
C HIS A 277 5.73 -12.04 -13.53
N PHE A 278 5.41 -10.85 -13.03
CA PHE A 278 5.94 -9.60 -13.54
C PHE A 278 7.48 -9.56 -13.44
N GLU A 279 8.04 -10.10 -12.35
CA GLU A 279 9.48 -10.10 -12.14
C GLU A 279 10.21 -11.26 -12.82
N THR A 280 9.61 -12.45 -12.86
CA THR A 280 10.30 -13.68 -13.30
C THR A 280 9.85 -14.22 -14.65
N GLY A 281 8.65 -13.85 -15.10
CA GLY A 281 7.98 -14.46 -16.25
C GLY A 281 7.38 -15.85 -15.96
N GLU A 282 7.63 -16.45 -14.79
CA GLU A 282 7.01 -17.71 -14.38
C GLU A 282 5.52 -17.47 -14.10
N VAL A 283 4.67 -18.39 -14.57
CA VAL A 283 3.25 -18.39 -14.20
C VAL A 283 3.06 -19.51 -13.20
N LEU A 284 2.61 -19.17 -11.98
CA LEU A 284 2.28 -20.15 -10.95
C LEU A 284 1.00 -20.88 -11.37
N LEU A 285 1.15 -22.12 -11.82
CA LEU A 285 0.12 -23.00 -12.36
C LEU A 285 0.08 -24.34 -11.63
N GLY A 286 -1.09 -24.97 -11.67
CA GLY A 286 -1.31 -26.33 -11.18
C GLY A 286 -1.88 -26.40 -9.76
N PRO A 287 -2.27 -27.62 -9.32
CA PRO A 287 -3.07 -27.82 -8.11
C PRO A 287 -2.43 -27.33 -6.81
N VAL A 288 -1.10 -27.28 -6.76
CA VAL A 288 -0.35 -26.81 -5.57
C VAL A 288 -0.63 -25.34 -5.25
N TRP A 289 -0.96 -24.52 -6.27
CA TRP A 289 -1.27 -23.10 -6.13
C TRP A 289 -2.78 -22.81 -6.08
N HIS A 290 -3.64 -23.83 -5.95
CA HIS A 290 -5.08 -23.63 -5.85
C HIS A 290 -5.50 -23.23 -4.44
N VAL A 291 -6.39 -22.26 -4.35
CA VAL A 291 -7.05 -21.87 -3.10
C VAL A 291 -7.91 -23.02 -2.60
N GLN A 292 -7.85 -23.32 -1.31
CA GLN A 292 -8.72 -24.32 -0.69
C GLN A 292 -9.77 -23.66 0.19
N LEU A 293 -11.01 -24.11 -0.01
CA LEU A 293 -12.18 -23.60 0.71
C LEU A 293 -12.95 -24.74 1.40
N ASP A 294 -12.26 -25.83 1.73
CA ASP A 294 -12.87 -26.98 2.40
C ASP A 294 -13.48 -26.56 3.74
N GLY A 295 -14.76 -26.87 3.92
CA GLY A 295 -15.51 -26.51 5.13
C GLY A 295 -15.94 -25.04 5.20
N VAL A 296 -15.61 -24.20 4.21
CA VAL A 296 -16.05 -22.80 4.19
C VAL A 296 -17.49 -22.71 3.68
N VAL A 297 -18.37 -22.10 4.47
CA VAL A 297 -19.79 -21.95 4.15
C VAL A 297 -20.08 -20.53 3.64
N PRO A 298 -20.64 -20.35 2.43
CA PRO A 298 -21.08 -19.05 1.93
C PRO A 298 -22.08 -18.34 2.86
N GLY A 299 -22.02 -17.00 2.93
CA GLY A 299 -22.88 -16.17 3.78
C GLY A 299 -22.51 -16.17 5.27
N THR A 300 -21.52 -16.97 5.68
CA THR A 300 -21.04 -17.00 7.08
C THR A 300 -19.79 -16.16 7.26
N GLY A 301 -19.29 -16.05 8.49
CA GLY A 301 -18.02 -15.37 8.78
C GLY A 301 -18.01 -13.88 8.46
N THR A 302 -16.80 -13.38 8.19
CA THR A 302 -16.52 -11.97 7.96
C THR A 302 -16.57 -11.64 6.47
N ALA A 303 -17.16 -10.49 6.15
CA ALA A 303 -17.19 -9.98 4.78
C ALA A 303 -15.90 -9.18 4.49
N ILE A 304 -15.07 -9.69 3.57
CA ILE A 304 -13.73 -9.17 3.29
C ILE A 304 -13.48 -9.10 1.78
N ARG A 305 -12.76 -8.07 1.35
CA ARG A 305 -12.18 -7.95 0.01
C ARG A 305 -10.78 -7.37 0.07
N ALA A 306 -9.87 -7.89 -0.74
CA ALA A 306 -8.58 -7.25 -0.94
C ALA A 306 -8.71 -6.01 -1.85
N VAL A 307 -8.10 -4.91 -1.43
CA VAL A 307 -8.08 -3.63 -2.12
C VAL A 307 -6.67 -3.38 -2.59
N VAL A 308 -6.46 -3.58 -3.88
CA VAL A 308 -5.15 -3.43 -4.52
C VAL A 308 -5.02 -2.00 -5.03
N SER A 309 -3.90 -1.34 -4.72
CA SER A 309 -3.55 -0.05 -5.32
C SER A 309 -2.13 -0.05 -5.85
N GLY A 310 -1.91 0.71 -6.92
CA GLY A 310 -0.61 0.81 -7.57
C GLY A 310 -0.62 1.80 -8.73
N PRO A 311 0.56 2.16 -9.25
CA PRO A 311 0.73 3.09 -10.37
C PRO A 311 0.36 2.48 -11.74
N ASP A 312 -0.56 1.52 -11.76
CA ASP A 312 -0.99 0.72 -12.91
C ASP A 312 -2.51 0.87 -13.16
N SER A 313 -3.20 -0.22 -13.54
CA SER A 313 -4.66 -0.19 -13.74
C SER A 313 -5.46 0.08 -12.45
N HIS A 314 -4.82 -0.03 -11.29
CA HIS A 314 -5.40 0.17 -9.96
C HIS A 314 -5.10 1.55 -9.36
N ILE A 315 -4.66 2.52 -10.17
CA ILE A 315 -4.35 3.87 -9.68
C ILE A 315 -5.53 4.51 -8.94
N GLU A 316 -5.25 4.99 -7.71
CA GLU A 316 -6.21 5.64 -6.81
C GLU A 316 -7.42 4.76 -6.41
N THR A 317 -7.27 3.43 -6.41
CA THR A 317 -8.32 2.48 -5.99
C THR A 317 -8.67 2.65 -4.50
N ASN A 318 -7.66 2.57 -3.62
CA ASN A 318 -7.83 2.83 -2.18
C ASN A 318 -8.33 4.26 -1.92
N HIS A 319 -7.84 5.25 -2.68
CA HIS A 319 -8.27 6.65 -2.57
C HIS A 319 -9.77 6.82 -2.79
N LYS A 320 -10.31 6.30 -3.89
CA LYS A 320 -11.75 6.38 -4.20
C LYS A 320 -12.61 5.62 -3.19
N LEU A 321 -12.14 4.46 -2.73
CA LEU A 321 -12.84 3.69 -1.71
C LEU A 321 -12.94 4.49 -0.40
N LEU A 322 -11.83 5.02 0.09
CA LEU A 322 -11.77 5.83 1.30
C LEU A 322 -12.62 7.11 1.22
N LEU A 323 -12.66 7.79 0.06
CA LEU A 323 -13.57 8.92 -0.16
C LEU A 323 -15.04 8.52 0.03
N GLY A 324 -15.44 7.37 -0.51
CA GLY A 324 -16.76 6.80 -0.29
C GLY A 324 -17.03 6.53 1.18
N ALA A 325 -16.08 5.89 1.84
CA ALA A 325 -16.16 5.54 3.26
C ALA A 325 -16.36 6.79 4.15
N PHE A 326 -15.58 7.85 3.92
CA PHE A 326 -15.72 9.13 4.64
C PHE A 326 -17.07 9.82 4.35
N SER A 327 -17.59 9.68 3.13
CA SER A 327 -18.86 10.28 2.74
C SER A 327 -20.05 9.63 3.45
N VAL A 328 -19.97 8.33 3.74
CA VAL A 328 -21.05 7.58 4.41
C VAL A 328 -20.91 7.55 5.93
N ALA A 329 -19.79 7.98 6.52
CA ALA A 329 -19.58 7.96 7.97
C ALA A 329 -20.66 8.77 8.74
N GLU A 330 -21.14 8.26 9.87
CA GLU A 330 -22.23 8.90 10.63
C GLU A 330 -21.84 9.32 12.05
N LYS A 331 -20.91 8.62 12.69
CA LYS A 331 -20.55 8.79 14.10
C LYS A 331 -19.06 9.07 14.27
N SER A 332 -18.18 8.24 13.71
CA SER A 332 -16.74 8.33 13.91
C SER A 332 -15.92 7.86 12.71
N ILE A 333 -14.76 8.49 12.52
CA ILE A 333 -13.66 8.05 11.66
C ILE A 333 -12.40 8.07 12.53
N ARG A 334 -11.85 6.88 12.82
CA ARG A 334 -10.63 6.74 13.62
C ARG A 334 -9.51 6.19 12.75
N ILE A 335 -8.37 6.88 12.73
CA ILE A 335 -7.26 6.60 11.82
C ILE A 335 -5.97 6.46 12.62
N VAL A 336 -5.23 5.37 12.40
CA VAL A 336 -3.84 5.22 12.80
C VAL A 336 -2.99 5.17 11.54
N SER A 337 -2.02 6.07 11.43
CA SER A 337 -1.05 6.05 10.34
C SER A 337 0.29 6.60 10.82
N PRO A 338 1.43 5.94 10.57
CA PRO A 338 2.73 6.51 10.90
C PRO A 338 3.00 7.79 10.10
N TYR A 339 2.54 7.81 8.85
CA TYR A 339 2.70 8.92 7.92
C TYR A 339 1.31 9.39 7.47
N PHE A 340 0.90 10.55 7.95
CA PHE A 340 -0.39 11.15 7.62
C PHE A 340 -0.17 12.44 6.84
N LEU A 341 -0.07 12.30 5.52
CA LEU A 341 0.11 13.39 4.56
C LEU A 341 -0.97 13.31 3.46
N PRO A 342 -2.27 13.35 3.83
CA PRO A 342 -3.35 13.22 2.86
C PRO A 342 -3.30 14.34 1.82
N ASP A 343 -3.81 14.05 0.62
CA ASP A 343 -4.00 15.07 -0.39
C ASP A 343 -5.15 16.04 -0.03
N THR A 344 -5.31 17.10 -0.83
CA THR A 344 -6.36 18.10 -0.59
C THR A 344 -7.78 17.51 -0.67
N THR A 345 -7.97 16.41 -1.41
CA THR A 345 -9.27 15.76 -1.58
C THR A 345 -9.66 15.02 -0.31
N PHE A 346 -8.73 14.27 0.28
CA PHE A 346 -8.91 13.61 1.57
C PHE A 346 -9.09 14.61 2.71
N ILE A 347 -8.30 15.68 2.74
CA ILE A 347 -8.49 16.76 3.73
C ILE A 347 -9.91 17.32 3.63
N ALA A 348 -10.37 17.64 2.42
CA ALA A 348 -11.72 18.17 2.23
C ALA A 348 -12.80 17.17 2.67
N ALA A 349 -12.62 15.88 2.37
CA ALA A 349 -13.58 14.83 2.75
C ALA A 349 -13.67 14.65 4.27
N LEU A 350 -12.52 14.54 4.95
CA LEU A 350 -12.45 14.44 6.41
C LEU A 350 -13.04 15.67 7.10
N ASN A 351 -12.66 16.87 6.65
CA ASN A 351 -13.19 18.12 7.18
C ASN A 351 -14.70 18.26 6.95
N THR A 352 -15.21 17.76 5.81
CA THR A 352 -16.66 17.73 5.54
C THR A 352 -17.38 16.76 6.46
N ALA A 353 -16.80 15.59 6.74
CA ALA A 353 -17.34 14.65 7.71
C ALA A 353 -17.36 15.25 9.12
N ALA A 354 -16.26 15.87 9.56
CA ALA A 354 -16.18 16.57 10.84
C ALA A 354 -17.24 17.67 10.97
N ARG A 355 -17.43 18.49 9.92
CA ARG A 355 -18.50 19.51 9.88
C ARG A 355 -19.93 18.94 9.89
N ARG A 356 -20.12 17.68 9.48
CA ARG A 356 -21.40 16.96 9.59
C ARG A 356 -21.66 16.48 11.03
N GLY A 357 -20.68 16.59 11.93
CA GLY A 357 -20.75 16.12 13.31
C GLY A 357 -20.14 14.74 13.53
N VAL A 358 -19.44 14.18 12.54
CA VAL A 358 -18.69 12.94 12.69
C VAL A 358 -17.42 13.21 13.49
N GLU A 359 -17.14 12.40 14.51
CA GLU A 359 -15.89 12.50 15.27
C GLU A 359 -14.71 11.96 14.44
N VAL A 360 -13.76 12.81 14.09
CA VAL A 360 -12.59 12.41 13.29
C VAL A 360 -11.34 12.45 14.15
N ASP A 361 -10.79 11.28 14.48
CA ASP A 361 -9.55 11.13 15.25
C ASP A 361 -8.43 10.58 14.36
N VAL A 362 -7.33 11.32 14.30
CA VAL A 362 -6.12 10.91 13.60
C VAL A 362 -5.00 10.72 14.61
N ILE A 363 -4.53 9.49 14.74
CA ILE A 363 -3.46 9.10 15.65
C ILE A 363 -2.18 8.90 14.84
N VAL A 364 -1.16 9.65 15.20
CA VAL A 364 0.18 9.59 14.59
C VAL A 364 1.23 9.45 15.69
N PRO A 365 2.38 8.82 15.43
CA PRO A 365 3.44 8.74 16.42
C PRO A 365 4.08 10.12 16.65
N SER A 366 4.27 10.45 17.92
CA SER A 366 5.00 11.67 18.37
C SER A 366 6.45 11.67 17.89
N GLN A 367 7.08 10.49 17.85
CA GLN A 367 8.43 10.28 17.34
C GLN A 367 8.36 9.42 16.07
N ASN A 368 8.80 9.99 14.96
CA ASN A 368 8.80 9.34 13.66
C ASN A 368 10.22 8.90 13.29
N ASN A 369 10.36 7.72 12.69
CA ASN A 369 11.63 7.23 12.16
C ASN A 369 12.13 8.06 10.95
N LEU A 370 11.24 8.80 10.27
CA LEU A 370 11.56 9.67 9.13
C LEU A 370 11.34 11.14 9.48
N ALA A 371 12.42 11.84 9.87
CA ALA A 371 12.34 13.24 10.30
C ALA A 371 11.73 14.17 9.22
N ILE A 372 12.07 13.97 7.94
CA ILE A 372 11.54 14.78 6.83
C ILE A 372 10.01 14.67 6.75
N VAL A 373 9.48 13.45 6.84
CA VAL A 373 8.03 13.18 6.80
C VAL A 373 7.35 13.81 8.03
N ALA A 374 7.95 13.67 9.21
CA ALA A 374 7.45 14.30 10.44
C ALA A 374 7.32 15.83 10.32
N ARG A 375 8.32 16.50 9.74
CA ARG A 375 8.27 17.97 9.49
C ARG A 375 7.19 18.33 8.48
N ALA A 376 7.03 17.55 7.41
CA ALA A 376 5.98 17.75 6.42
C ALA A 376 4.57 17.61 7.02
N MET A 377 4.37 16.63 7.90
CA MET A 377 3.09 16.40 8.60
C MET A 377 2.71 17.62 9.46
N MET A 378 3.66 18.12 10.25
CA MET A 378 3.46 19.35 11.05
C MET A 378 3.11 20.57 10.18
N GLY A 379 3.62 20.62 8.95
CA GLY A 379 3.30 21.68 7.98
C GLY A 379 1.87 21.61 7.42
N GLN A 380 1.16 20.48 7.59
CA GLN A 380 -0.18 20.24 7.05
C GLN A 380 -1.28 20.17 8.12
N PHE A 381 -0.96 19.82 9.37
CA PHE A 381 -1.97 19.60 10.41
C PHE A 381 -2.88 20.80 10.69
N ASP A 382 -2.46 22.03 10.37
CA ASP A 382 -3.34 23.19 10.49
C ASP A 382 -4.57 23.10 9.58
N GLN A 383 -4.50 22.37 8.46
CA GLN A 383 -5.63 22.15 7.54
C GLN A 383 -6.61 21.09 8.06
N ILE A 384 -6.16 20.19 8.95
CA ILE A 384 -6.97 19.13 9.55
C ILE A 384 -7.69 19.68 10.79
N LEU A 385 -6.95 20.36 11.67
CA LEU A 385 -7.45 20.83 12.96
C LEU A 385 -8.49 21.96 12.86
N ARG A 386 -8.44 22.80 11.81
CA ARG A 386 -9.33 23.97 11.66
C ARG A 386 -10.81 23.63 11.54
N GLU A 387 -11.12 22.44 11.06
CA GLU A 387 -12.47 22.07 10.62
C GLU A 387 -13.14 21.03 11.53
N GLY A 388 -12.54 20.74 12.69
CA GLY A 388 -13.09 19.86 13.72
C GLY A 388 -12.48 18.47 13.80
N CYS A 389 -11.53 18.12 12.94
CA CYS A 389 -10.75 16.89 13.10
C CYS A 389 -9.76 17.04 14.27
N ARG A 390 -9.53 15.95 15.01
CA ARG A 390 -8.56 15.88 16.12
C ARG A 390 -7.32 15.11 15.69
N VAL A 391 -6.15 15.62 16.05
CA VAL A 391 -4.87 14.93 15.80
C VAL A 391 -4.22 14.64 17.14
N HIS A 392 -3.86 13.38 17.36
CA HIS A 392 -3.28 12.88 18.59
C HIS A 392 -1.87 12.37 18.32
N LEU A 393 -0.89 12.90 19.06
CA LEU A 393 0.51 12.48 19.02
C LEU A 393 0.72 11.38 20.06
N SER A 394 0.74 10.13 19.63
CA SER A 394 0.93 8.99 20.52
C SER A 394 2.38 8.89 21.02
N SER A 395 2.54 8.74 22.33
CA SER A 395 3.84 8.58 23.00
C SER A 395 4.25 7.12 23.11
N GLY A 396 5.55 6.86 23.28
CA GLY A 396 6.10 5.51 23.44
C GLY A 396 6.77 4.99 22.17
N SER A 397 6.78 3.67 22.00
CA SER A 397 7.36 3.01 20.84
C SER A 397 6.68 3.46 19.54
N PHE A 398 7.46 3.61 18.48
CA PHE A 398 6.97 3.99 17.15
C PHE A 398 5.91 2.99 16.68
N ASP A 399 4.67 3.45 16.46
CA ASP A 399 3.59 2.63 15.88
C ASP A 399 3.53 2.85 14.36
N HIS A 400 3.78 1.78 13.62
CA HIS A 400 3.77 1.73 12.16
C HIS A 400 2.47 1.14 11.60
N SER A 401 1.45 0.89 12.43
CA SER A 401 0.17 0.35 11.99
C SER A 401 -0.56 1.29 11.03
N LYS A 402 -1.24 0.72 10.02
CA LYS A 402 -2.15 1.43 9.13
C LYS A 402 -3.56 0.90 9.33
N LEU A 403 -4.30 1.56 10.23
CA LEU A 403 -5.61 1.12 10.67
C LEU A 403 -6.62 2.24 10.48
N MET A 404 -7.81 1.89 10.03
CA MET A 404 -8.94 2.80 9.99
C MET A 404 -10.20 2.07 10.38
N VAL A 405 -11.01 2.72 11.22
CA VAL A 405 -12.34 2.25 11.61
C VAL A 405 -13.34 3.37 11.39
N ILE A 406 -14.48 3.02 10.78
CA ILE A 406 -15.62 3.90 10.60
C ILE A 406 -16.81 3.30 11.34
N ASP A 407 -17.37 4.10 12.26
CA ASP A 407 -18.59 3.82 13.01
C ASP A 407 -18.62 2.46 13.73
N GLY A 408 -17.46 1.96 14.18
CA GLY A 408 -17.31 0.68 14.87
C GLY A 408 -17.73 -0.54 14.02
N GLN A 409 -17.73 -0.43 12.69
CA GLN A 409 -18.33 -1.45 11.81
C GLN A 409 -17.51 -1.75 10.56
N TRP A 410 -16.93 -0.72 9.95
CA TRP A 410 -16.16 -0.86 8.71
C TRP A 410 -14.69 -0.57 9.00
N CYS A 411 -13.82 -1.48 8.58
CA CYS A 411 -12.38 -1.36 8.78
C CYS A 411 -11.64 -1.33 7.44
N PHE A 412 -10.59 -0.52 7.40
CA PHE A 412 -9.61 -0.52 6.31
C PHE A 412 -8.21 -0.69 6.91
N ILE A 413 -7.58 -1.80 6.57
CA ILE A 413 -6.37 -2.28 7.23
C ILE A 413 -5.41 -2.86 6.21
N GLY A 414 -4.10 -2.69 6.37
CA GLY A 414 -3.15 -3.23 5.40
C GLY A 414 -1.81 -2.54 5.39
N SER A 415 -1.29 -2.31 4.18
CA SER A 415 0.03 -1.74 3.97
C SER A 415 0.03 -0.24 3.65
N SER A 416 -1.09 0.32 3.21
CA SER A 416 -1.18 1.70 2.73
C SER A 416 -1.09 2.73 3.85
N ASN A 417 -0.09 3.60 3.78
CA ASN A 417 -0.13 4.86 4.55
C ASN A 417 -1.08 5.86 3.87
N LEU A 418 -1.51 6.87 4.64
CA LEU A 418 -2.29 7.99 4.09
C LEU A 418 -1.36 9.13 3.64
N ASP A 419 -0.49 8.84 2.68
CA ASP A 419 0.41 9.80 2.02
C ASP A 419 0.34 9.69 0.49
N SER A 420 0.82 10.74 -0.20
CA SER A 420 0.72 10.83 -1.66
C SER A 420 1.49 9.72 -2.37
N ARG A 421 2.61 9.27 -1.80
CA ARG A 421 3.42 8.20 -2.36
C ARG A 421 2.71 6.85 -2.31
N SER A 422 2.14 6.48 -1.16
CA SER A 422 1.43 5.21 -0.96
C SER A 422 0.17 5.13 -1.82
N LEU A 423 -0.55 6.25 -1.96
CA LEU A 423 -1.78 6.31 -2.74
C LEU A 423 -1.58 6.28 -4.27
N ARG A 424 -0.37 6.55 -4.77
CA ARG A 424 -0.13 6.77 -6.21
C ARG A 424 1.07 6.08 -6.83
N LEU A 425 2.12 5.81 -6.05
CA LEU A 425 3.41 5.36 -6.56
C LEU A 425 3.80 3.96 -6.06
N ASN A 426 3.50 3.64 -4.80
CA ASN A 426 3.77 2.30 -4.28
C ASN A 426 2.68 1.32 -4.74
N PHE A 427 3.09 0.07 -4.91
CA PHE A 427 2.17 -1.04 -4.96
C PHE A 427 1.82 -1.40 -3.51
N GLU A 428 0.55 -1.29 -3.16
CA GLU A 428 0.01 -1.56 -1.83
C GLU A 428 -1.10 -2.62 -1.92
N ILE A 429 -1.44 -3.19 -0.77
CA ILE A 429 -2.57 -4.09 -0.61
C ILE A 429 -3.19 -3.85 0.77
N ASP A 430 -4.50 -3.67 0.79
CA ASP A 430 -5.29 -3.50 2.01
C ASP A 430 -6.49 -4.44 2.01
N LEU A 431 -7.17 -4.58 3.13
CA LEU A 431 -8.43 -5.26 3.26
C LEU A 431 -9.52 -4.25 3.63
N GLU A 432 -10.61 -4.32 2.87
CA GLU A 432 -11.90 -3.77 3.28
C GLU A 432 -12.65 -4.84 4.08
N VAL A 433 -13.01 -4.53 5.32
CA VAL A 433 -13.62 -5.49 6.25
C VAL A 433 -14.88 -4.93 6.88
N TYR A 434 -15.96 -5.70 6.87
CA TYR A 434 -17.19 -5.39 7.59
C TYR A 434 -17.32 -6.33 8.79
N ASP A 435 -16.93 -5.85 9.96
CA ASP A 435 -16.86 -6.66 11.18
C ASP A 435 -16.85 -5.77 12.44
N ARG A 436 -17.87 -5.91 13.28
CA ARG A 436 -17.98 -5.15 14.54
C ARG A 436 -16.96 -5.61 15.58
N VAL A 437 -16.65 -6.91 15.62
CA VAL A 437 -15.72 -7.48 16.60
C VAL A 437 -14.29 -7.03 16.28
N LEU A 438 -13.91 -7.06 15.00
CA LEU A 438 -12.61 -6.54 14.58
C LEU A 438 -12.53 -5.01 14.81
N ALA A 439 -13.58 -4.27 14.48
CA ALA A 439 -13.64 -2.83 14.71
C ALA A 439 -13.44 -2.50 16.20
N GLU A 440 -14.12 -3.20 17.12
CA GLU A 440 -13.95 -3.05 18.56
C GLU A 440 -12.53 -3.43 19.03
N GLN A 441 -11.88 -4.42 18.42
CA GLN A 441 -10.48 -4.76 18.72
C GLN A 441 -9.53 -3.62 18.32
N ILE A 442 -9.71 -3.06 17.13
CA ILE A 442 -8.91 -1.95 16.63
C ILE A 442 -9.18 -0.68 17.46
N GLU A 443 -10.43 -0.37 17.76
CA GLU A 443 -10.80 0.79 18.59
C GLU A 443 -10.20 0.68 20.00
N ARG A 444 -10.23 -0.49 20.63
CA ARG A 444 -9.56 -0.70 21.92
C ARG A 444 -8.05 -0.45 21.84
N ARG A 445 -7.40 -0.84 20.76
CA ARG A 445 -5.98 -0.52 20.54
C ARG A 445 -5.77 0.99 20.39
N ILE A 446 -6.64 1.66 19.64
CA ILE A 446 -6.60 3.12 19.48
C ILE A 446 -6.77 3.81 20.84
N ASP A 447 -7.74 3.38 21.65
CA ASP A 447 -7.99 3.95 22.98
C ASP A 447 -6.78 3.77 23.93
N GLN A 448 -6.08 2.64 23.83
CA GLN A 448 -4.82 2.42 24.56
C GLN A 448 -3.73 3.41 24.13
N SER A 449 -3.59 3.67 22.83
CA SER A 449 -2.64 4.65 22.31
C SER A 449 -3.02 6.08 22.70
N LEU A 450 -4.32 6.39 22.77
CA LEU A 450 -4.84 7.70 23.18
C LEU A 450 -4.62 7.98 24.67
N ALA A 451 -4.61 6.95 25.53
CA ALA A 451 -4.38 7.11 26.96
C ALA A 451 -3.05 7.82 27.31
N ASN A 452 -2.06 7.72 26.43
CA ASN A 452 -0.75 8.37 26.57
C ASN A 452 -0.44 9.37 25.43
N ALA A 453 -1.45 9.75 24.65
CA ALA A 453 -1.28 10.68 23.54
C ALA A 453 -1.46 12.13 23.99
N GLU A 454 -0.74 13.04 23.32
CA GLU A 454 -0.97 14.47 23.42
C GLU A 454 -1.87 14.92 22.27
N GLU A 455 -2.99 15.57 22.58
CA GLU A 455 -3.83 16.19 21.55
C GLU A 455 -3.14 17.45 21.00
N LEU A 456 -2.87 17.47 19.70
CA LEU A 456 -2.24 18.60 19.03
C LEU A 456 -3.28 19.67 18.73
N THR A 457 -3.07 20.88 19.25
CA THR A 457 -3.98 22.01 19.00
C THR A 457 -3.44 22.99 17.96
N LEU A 458 -4.33 23.82 17.41
CA LEU A 458 -3.94 24.95 16.57
C LEU A 458 -3.03 25.95 17.30
N GLN A 459 -3.16 26.06 18.63
CA GLN A 459 -2.34 26.95 19.44
C GLN A 459 -0.90 26.43 19.53
N ASP A 460 -0.72 25.11 19.65
CA ASP A 460 0.59 24.46 19.66
C ASP A 460 1.33 24.65 18.33
N LEU A 461 0.60 24.54 17.22
CA LEU A 461 1.18 24.83 15.89
C LEU A 461 1.61 26.29 15.75
N LYS A 462 0.85 27.23 16.33
CA LYS A 462 1.12 28.67 16.25
C LYS A 462 2.25 29.13 17.18
N SER A 463 2.40 28.50 18.34
CA SER A 463 3.41 28.84 19.36
C SER A 463 4.83 28.44 18.96
N ARG A 464 4.98 27.52 18.00
CA ARG A 464 6.27 27.12 17.42
C ARG A 464 7.00 28.32 16.80
N SER A 465 8.33 28.35 16.95
CA SER A 465 9.19 29.40 16.41
C SER A 465 9.06 29.55 14.89
N LEU A 466 9.22 30.78 14.38
CA LEU A 466 9.13 31.06 12.94
C LEU A 466 10.07 30.19 12.09
N PRO A 467 11.35 29.97 12.44
CA PRO A 467 12.23 29.10 11.67
C PRO A 467 11.71 27.66 11.59
N ASN A 468 11.16 27.14 12.69
CA ASN A 468 10.61 25.79 12.70
C ASN A 468 9.38 25.67 11.80
N ARG A 469 8.46 26.63 11.88
CA ARG A 469 7.26 26.66 11.01
C ARG A 469 7.63 26.81 9.53
N LEU A 470 8.66 27.60 9.21
CA LEU A 470 9.13 27.74 7.83
C LEU A 470 9.70 26.42 7.30
N ILE A 471 10.54 25.74 8.07
CA ILE A 471 11.10 24.43 7.71
C ILE A 471 9.96 23.40 7.52
N ASP A 472 8.97 23.38 8.41
CA ASP A 472 7.80 22.48 8.31
C ASP A 472 7.07 22.72 6.97
N ARG A 473 6.84 23.98 6.61
CA ARG A 473 6.21 24.35 5.33
C ARG A 473 7.08 24.03 4.11
N LEU A 474 8.41 24.18 4.19
CA LEU A 474 9.31 23.84 3.10
C LEU A 474 9.31 22.33 2.82
N PHE A 475 9.36 21.50 3.86
CA PHE A 475 9.25 20.05 3.68
C PHE A 475 7.86 19.63 3.20
N TRP A 476 6.80 20.29 3.66
CA TRP A 476 5.44 20.07 3.16
C TRP A 476 5.29 20.35 1.65
N LEU A 477 6.04 21.29 1.06
CA LEU A 477 6.04 21.50 -0.40
C LEU A 477 6.54 20.27 -1.17
N GLY A 478 7.34 19.41 -0.52
CA GLY A 478 7.78 18.12 -1.06
C GLY A 478 6.78 16.99 -0.92
N SER A 479 5.62 17.19 -0.27
CA SER A 479 4.62 16.15 0.01
C SER A 479 4.15 15.32 -1.20
N PRO A 480 4.10 15.82 -2.46
CA PRO A 480 3.76 14.95 -3.58
C PRO A 480 4.76 13.82 -3.87
N TYR A 481 5.95 13.88 -3.26
CA TYR A 481 7.05 12.92 -3.44
C TYR A 481 7.42 12.17 -2.15
N LEU A 482 6.86 12.59 -1.01
CA LEU A 482 6.97 11.92 0.28
C LEU A 482 5.82 10.93 0.41
#